data_AF-F7SB55-F1
#
_entry.id   AF-F7SB55-F1
#
_cell.length_a   1.000
_cell.length_b   1.000
_cell.length_c   1.000
_cell.angle_alpha   90.00
_cell.angle_beta   90.00
_cell.angle_gamma   90.00
#
_symmetry.space_group_name_H-M   'P 1'
#
loop_
_entity.id
_entity.type
_entity.pdbx_description
1 polymer ?
#
loop_
_entity_poly.entity_id
_entity_poly.type
_entity_poly.pdbx_seq_one_letter_code
_entity_poly.pdbx_strand_id
1 'polypeptide(L)'
;MKTNLPFTRIFSGSWMHGRTIQAKTERIDFSKSRANQRLTLGVITTIDAWPETVELCQDMASHICEAIVVLDTDDSNLAKYKEAQLQAALDDGINLTRARVLARELDNNFAAQRNHIQNAANTGWVIQLDSDERLTPSAKRLLSTIIDDADRNGWSAIALPRRNLVDGVLSALYPDIQYRLLKKNIHFTRSVHEYPDLAGKSSFVFLSAEILHNIDGSRLSRREAIYEGIQLGAGRPRDTTLLRTTLEVDVKLPEIDDGHFCLSNSMKAH
;
A
#
# COMPACT_ATOMS: atom_id res chain seq x y z
N MET A 1 -21.77 23.14 4.58
CA MET A 1 -22.49 22.00 3.95
C MET A 1 -21.67 20.74 4.18
N LYS A 2 -22.27 19.71 4.81
CA LYS A 2 -21.62 18.42 5.05
C LYS A 2 -21.53 17.67 3.73
N THR A 3 -20.32 17.50 3.20
CA THR A 3 -20.06 16.66 2.02
C THR A 3 -20.26 15.20 2.43
N ASN A 4 -21.43 14.66 2.10
CA ASN A 4 -21.75 13.25 2.23
C ASN A 4 -21.04 12.48 1.11
N LEU A 5 -19.80 12.03 1.35
CA LEU A 5 -19.21 10.99 0.49
C LEU A 5 -19.81 9.64 0.93
N PRO A 6 -20.54 8.92 0.05
CA PRO A 6 -20.93 7.55 0.33
C PRO A 6 -19.69 6.67 0.14
N PHE A 7 -19.30 5.91 1.16
CA PHE A 7 -18.23 4.92 1.01
C PHE A 7 -18.63 3.57 1.62
N THR A 8 -18.31 2.51 0.90
CA THR A 8 -18.64 1.09 1.10
C THR A 8 -17.37 0.35 0.56
N ARG A 9 -16.78 -0.72 1.12
CA ARG A 9 -17.17 -1.83 2.02
C ARG A 9 -15.90 -2.39 2.70
N ILE A 10 -16.06 -2.96 3.89
CA ILE A 10 -15.03 -3.69 4.66
C ILE A 10 -15.29 -5.20 4.48
N PHE A 11 -14.28 -5.98 4.07
CA PHE A 11 -14.35 -7.45 4.15
C PHE A 11 -13.48 -7.92 5.30
N SER A 12 -14.07 -8.52 6.33
CA SER A 12 -13.31 -9.29 7.32
C SER A 12 -13.62 -10.78 7.23
N GLY A 13 -12.62 -11.61 7.45
CA GLY A 13 -12.79 -13.06 7.49
C GLY A 13 -11.69 -13.71 8.31
N SER A 14 -12.09 -14.51 9.31
CA SER A 14 -11.19 -15.43 10.00
C SER A 14 -11.15 -16.75 9.24
N TRP A 15 -9.96 -17.20 8.85
CA TRP A 15 -9.76 -18.43 8.07
C TRP A 15 -9.46 -19.61 9.00
N MET A 16 -10.49 -20.22 9.57
CA MET A 16 -10.45 -21.63 9.96
C MET A 16 -11.88 -22.23 9.90
N HIS A 17 -12.09 -23.16 8.98
CA HIS A 17 -13.20 -24.12 8.90
C HIS A 17 -14.63 -23.56 9.12
N GLY A 18 -15.21 -22.95 8.08
CA GLY A 18 -16.64 -22.62 8.04
C GLY A 18 -16.92 -21.37 7.19
N ARG A 19 -17.53 -21.55 6.02
CA ARG A 19 -17.73 -20.48 5.02
C ARG A 19 -18.85 -19.53 5.46
N THR A 20 -18.52 -18.43 6.11
CA THR A 20 -19.43 -17.29 6.26
C THR A 20 -18.66 -15.99 6.08
N ILE A 21 -19.04 -15.21 5.06
CA ILE A 21 -18.56 -13.84 4.87
C ILE A 21 -19.52 -12.94 5.65
N GLN A 22 -19.04 -12.33 6.73
CA GLN A 22 -19.80 -11.28 7.41
C GLN A 22 -19.35 -9.94 6.84
N ALA A 23 -20.27 -9.25 6.16
CA ALA A 23 -20.06 -7.89 5.69
C ALA A 23 -20.77 -6.92 6.65
N LYS A 24 -20.00 -6.11 7.37
CA LYS A 24 -20.51 -5.00 8.18
C LYS A 24 -20.27 -3.70 7.43
N THR A 25 -21.33 -2.91 7.23
CA THR A 25 -21.21 -1.56 6.68
C THR A 25 -21.37 -0.57 7.80
N GLU A 26 -20.32 0.20 8.08
CA GLU A 26 -20.35 1.27 9.08
C GLU A 26 -20.02 2.59 8.41
N ARG A 27 -20.74 3.63 8.84
CA ARG A 27 -20.47 4.99 8.42
C ARG A 27 -19.43 5.58 9.35
N ILE A 28 -18.24 5.82 8.83
CA ILE A 28 -17.19 6.48 9.59
C ILE A 28 -17.23 7.99 9.26
N ASP A 29 -17.16 8.85 10.28
CA ASP A 29 -17.11 10.30 10.11
C ASP A 29 -15.66 10.77 9.92
N PHE A 30 -15.31 11.05 8.66
CA PHE A 30 -13.96 11.43 8.24
C PHE A 30 -13.67 12.93 8.42
N SER A 31 -14.60 13.75 8.94
CA SER A 31 -14.41 15.20 9.14
C SER A 31 -13.37 15.55 10.21
N LYS A 32 -12.80 14.55 10.89
CA LYS A 32 -11.81 14.67 11.96
C LYS A 32 -10.44 14.10 11.60
N SER A 33 -10.13 13.91 10.31
CA SER A 33 -8.80 13.45 9.88
C SER A 33 -7.72 14.43 10.38
N ARG A 34 -6.79 13.93 11.18
CA ARG A 34 -5.61 14.64 11.70
C ARG A 34 -4.35 14.01 11.11
N ALA A 35 -3.26 14.77 11.04
CA ALA A 35 -1.93 14.22 10.74
C ALA A 35 -1.66 13.03 11.68
N ASN A 36 -1.27 11.89 11.11
CA ASN A 36 -1.19 10.65 11.87
C ASN A 36 0.17 10.53 12.55
N GLN A 37 0.24 10.97 13.81
CA GLN A 37 1.45 10.91 14.62
C GLN A 37 1.84 9.48 15.06
N ARG A 38 1.23 8.44 14.47
CA ARG A 38 1.39 7.03 14.89
C ARG A 38 1.58 6.07 13.71
N LEU A 39 1.98 6.59 12.55
CA LEU A 39 2.18 5.79 11.34
C LEU A 39 3.63 5.91 10.86
N THR A 40 4.27 4.75 10.68
CA THR A 40 5.55 4.63 9.98
C THR A 40 5.31 4.26 8.52
N LEU A 41 5.92 4.98 7.58
CA LEU A 41 6.11 4.50 6.21
C LEU A 41 7.33 3.59 6.15
N GLY A 42 7.16 2.40 5.60
CA GLY A 42 8.23 1.49 5.25
C GLY A 42 8.43 1.43 3.73
N VAL A 43 9.66 1.52 3.27
CA VAL A 43 10.01 1.32 1.85
C VAL A 43 11.21 0.39 1.74
N ILE A 44 11.16 -0.56 0.81
CA ILE A 44 12.35 -1.32 0.39
C ILE A 44 12.77 -0.74 -0.96
N THR A 45 14.04 -0.40 -1.11
CA THR A 45 14.54 0.23 -2.34
C THR A 45 15.91 -0.30 -2.73
N THR A 46 16.20 -0.22 -4.02
CA THR A 46 17.56 -0.28 -4.54
C THR A 46 18.16 1.13 -4.63
N ILE A 47 19.44 1.22 -4.97
CA ILE A 47 20.09 2.51 -5.24
C ILE A 47 19.50 3.21 -6.47
N ASP A 48 19.13 2.43 -7.49
CA ASP A 48 18.59 2.95 -8.75
C ASP A 48 17.20 3.57 -8.57
N ALA A 49 16.39 3.02 -7.66
CA ALA A 49 15.04 3.50 -7.33
C ALA A 49 15.02 4.57 -6.21
N TRP A 50 16.19 5.11 -5.86
CA TRP A 50 16.30 6.10 -4.79
C TRP A 50 15.52 7.41 -5.07
N PRO A 51 15.54 7.99 -6.29
CA PRO A 51 14.74 9.18 -6.58
C PRO A 51 13.25 8.97 -6.31
N GLU A 52 12.68 7.87 -6.79
CA GLU A 52 11.27 7.51 -6.62
C GLU A 52 10.92 7.25 -5.15
N THR A 53 11.88 6.73 -4.37
CA THR A 53 11.75 6.54 -2.93
C THR A 53 11.68 7.87 -2.18
N VAL A 54 12.49 8.86 -2.54
CA VAL A 54 12.44 10.20 -1.95
C VAL A 54 11.08 10.85 -2.27
N GLU A 55 10.63 10.77 -3.52
CA GLU A 55 9.33 11.30 -3.94
C GLU A 55 8.16 10.65 -3.16
N LEU A 56 8.18 9.33 -2.99
CA LEU A 56 7.18 8.63 -2.19
C LEU A 56 7.18 9.12 -0.73
N CYS A 57 8.35 9.24 -0.12
CA CYS A 57 8.46 9.70 1.26
C CYS A 57 7.93 11.13 1.42
N GLN A 58 8.24 12.02 0.47
CA GLN A 58 7.74 13.40 0.45
C GLN A 58 6.21 13.44 0.28
N ASP A 59 5.67 12.66 -0.65
CA ASP A 59 4.23 12.55 -0.91
C ASP A 59 3.42 12.09 0.32
N MET A 60 4.06 11.30 1.18
CA MET A 60 3.51 10.75 2.41
C MET A 60 3.82 11.57 3.66
N ALA A 61 4.73 12.55 3.60
CA ALA A 61 5.34 13.20 4.76
C ALA A 61 4.33 13.81 5.75
N SER A 62 3.23 14.38 5.25
CA SER A 62 2.16 14.97 6.09
C SER A 62 1.22 13.94 6.73
N HIS A 63 1.37 12.66 6.39
CA HIS A 63 0.50 11.57 6.83
C HIS A 63 1.22 10.57 7.76
N ILE A 64 2.53 10.74 7.97
CA ILE A 64 3.38 9.86 8.77
C ILE A 64 4.17 10.67 9.77
N CYS A 65 4.72 10.03 10.79
CA CYS A 65 5.70 10.64 11.69
C CYS A 65 7.10 10.04 11.54
N GLU A 66 7.21 8.93 10.80
CA GLU A 66 8.46 8.22 10.59
C GLU A 66 8.48 7.59 9.19
N ALA A 67 9.60 7.74 8.50
CA ALA A 67 9.92 7.00 7.28
C ALA A 67 11.13 6.10 7.56
N ILE A 68 10.99 4.81 7.31
CA ILE A 68 12.07 3.82 7.37
C ILE A 68 12.25 3.26 5.96
N VAL A 69 13.43 3.47 5.41
CA VAL A 69 13.82 2.92 4.12
C VAL A 69 14.87 1.84 4.34
N VAL A 70 14.65 0.67 3.77
CA VAL A 70 15.68 -0.38 3.69
C VAL A 70 16.30 -0.33 2.31
N LEU A 71 17.59 0.00 2.27
CA LEU A 71 18.38 0.06 1.06
C LEU A 71 19.06 -1.30 0.84
N ASP A 72 18.84 -1.89 -0.32
CA ASP A 72 19.47 -3.13 -0.77
C ASP A 72 20.97 -2.92 -1.02
N THR A 73 21.75 -3.02 0.06
CA THR A 73 23.21 -2.82 0.09
C THR A 73 23.78 -3.36 1.39
N ASP A 74 25.05 -3.76 1.38
CA ASP A 74 25.88 -4.02 2.55
C ASP A 74 26.61 -2.76 3.07
N ASP A 75 26.63 -1.67 2.27
CA ASP A 75 27.33 -0.42 2.61
C ASP A 75 26.54 0.45 3.59
N SER A 76 26.85 0.29 4.87
CA SER A 76 26.30 1.12 5.95
C SER A 76 26.62 2.62 5.85
N ASN A 77 27.71 3.02 5.17
CA ASN A 77 28.04 4.43 4.96
C ASN A 77 27.16 5.04 3.88
N LEU A 78 26.89 4.28 2.80
CA LEU A 78 25.91 4.68 1.79
C LEU A 78 24.53 4.90 2.42
N ALA A 79 24.06 3.97 3.26
CA ALA A 79 22.79 4.13 3.97
C ALA A 79 22.77 5.40 4.85
N LYS A 80 23.83 5.69 5.61
CA LYS A 80 23.92 6.94 6.40
C LYS A 80 23.89 8.21 5.54
N TYR A 81 24.59 8.19 4.40
CA TYR A 81 24.57 9.31 3.46
C TYR A 81 23.15 9.53 2.91
N LYS A 82 22.46 8.45 2.53
CA LYS A 82 21.08 8.46 2.07
C LYS A 82 20.09 8.88 3.16
N GLU A 83 20.34 8.51 4.42
CA GLU A 83 19.55 8.98 5.57
C GLU A 83 19.60 10.49 5.71
N ALA A 84 20.80 11.09 5.67
CA ALA A 84 20.94 12.55 5.72
C ALA A 84 20.24 13.23 4.53
N GLN A 85 20.36 12.66 3.33
CA GLN A 85 19.67 13.15 2.14
C GLN A 85 18.14 13.11 2.31
N LEU A 86 17.60 11.98 2.77
CA LEU A 86 16.16 11.82 2.97
C LEU A 86 15.65 12.74 4.08
N GLN A 87 16.39 12.85 5.19
CA GLN A 87 15.99 13.73 6.29
C GLN A 87 15.90 15.19 5.83
N ALA A 88 16.86 15.66 5.03
CA ALA A 88 16.83 17.01 4.46
C ALA A 88 15.66 17.19 3.47
N ALA A 89 15.29 16.14 2.72
CA ALA A 89 14.18 16.20 1.77
C ALA A 89 12.80 16.20 2.44
N LEU A 90 12.70 15.70 3.68
CA LEU A 90 11.47 15.66 4.47
C LEU A 90 11.34 16.82 5.46
N ASP A 91 12.41 17.55 5.72
CA ASP A 91 12.39 18.73 6.58
C ASP A 91 11.78 19.92 5.83
N ASP A 92 10.48 20.14 6.02
CA ASP A 92 9.76 21.31 5.53
C ASP A 92 9.57 22.40 6.61
N GLY A 93 10.22 22.23 7.79
CA GLY A 93 10.07 23.11 8.94
C GLY A 93 8.71 23.05 9.65
N ILE A 94 7.78 22.20 9.19
CA ILE A 94 6.40 22.08 9.70
C ILE A 94 6.14 20.65 10.21
N ASN A 95 6.52 19.64 9.44
CA ASN A 95 6.35 18.22 9.72
C ASN A 95 7.65 17.63 10.26
N LEU A 96 7.62 17.11 11.49
CA LEU A 96 8.77 16.46 12.12
C LEU A 96 8.87 14.98 11.74
N THR A 97 8.83 14.67 10.45
CA THR A 97 8.96 13.29 9.97
C THR A 97 10.39 12.82 10.12
N ARG A 98 10.60 11.86 11.01
CA ARG A 98 11.91 11.25 11.21
C ARG A 98 12.22 10.30 10.07
N ALA A 99 13.35 10.50 9.38
CA ALA A 99 13.87 9.56 8.40
C ALA A 99 14.87 8.61 9.05
N ARG A 100 14.84 7.34 8.63
CA ARG A 100 15.92 6.37 8.86
C ARG A 100 16.17 5.57 7.60
N VAL A 101 17.44 5.33 7.28
CA VAL A 101 17.83 4.45 6.16
C VAL A 101 18.71 3.33 6.69
N LEU A 102 18.28 2.10 6.47
CA LEU A 102 18.92 0.88 6.98
C LEU A 102 19.56 0.14 5.80
N ALA A 103 20.86 -0.13 5.88
CA ALA A 103 21.54 -1.00 4.91
C ALA A 103 21.19 -2.45 5.22
N ARG A 104 20.68 -3.16 4.22
CA ARG A 104 20.49 -4.61 4.29
C ARG A 104 20.42 -5.18 2.88
N GLU A 105 21.28 -6.14 2.56
CA GLU A 105 21.18 -6.91 1.32
C GLU A 105 19.86 -7.69 1.25
N LEU A 106 19.27 -7.82 0.06
CA LEU A 106 18.01 -8.52 -0.15
C LEU A 106 18.08 -9.99 0.25
N ASP A 107 19.23 -10.64 0.06
CA ASP A 107 19.45 -12.09 0.30
C ASP A 107 18.33 -12.96 -0.29
N ASN A 108 17.79 -12.55 -1.44
CA ASN A 108 16.65 -13.21 -2.09
C ASN A 108 15.42 -13.40 -1.17
N ASN A 109 15.18 -12.46 -0.24
CA ASN A 109 14.11 -12.57 0.75
C ASN A 109 13.43 -11.22 1.04
N PHE A 110 12.36 -10.94 0.31
CA PHE A 110 11.56 -9.72 0.49
C PHE A 110 10.88 -9.65 1.86
N ALA A 111 10.39 -10.79 2.40
CA ALA A 111 9.82 -10.81 3.75
C ALA A 111 10.83 -10.39 4.82
N ALA A 112 12.09 -10.79 4.70
CA ALA A 112 13.14 -10.39 5.64
C ALA A 112 13.36 -8.86 5.62
N GLN A 113 13.32 -8.24 4.44
CA GLN A 113 13.41 -6.78 4.31
C GLN A 113 12.19 -6.08 4.96
N ARG A 114 10.98 -6.55 4.67
CA ARG A 114 9.75 -6.01 5.29
C ARG A 114 9.74 -6.18 6.80
N ASN A 115 10.25 -7.30 7.30
CA ASN A 115 10.36 -7.57 8.73
C ASN A 115 11.44 -6.72 9.40
N HIS A 116 12.50 -6.34 8.69
CA HIS A 116 13.49 -5.40 9.20
C HIS A 116 12.85 -4.03 9.47
N ILE A 117 11.98 -3.56 8.57
CA ILE A 117 11.16 -2.36 8.78
C ILE A 117 10.24 -2.54 10.00
N GLN A 118 9.49 -3.64 10.08
CA GLN A 118 8.56 -3.89 11.20
C GLN A 118 9.26 -3.82 12.56
N ASN A 119 10.44 -4.43 12.67
CA ASN A 119 11.22 -4.46 13.89
C ASN A 119 11.82 -3.10 14.25
N ALA A 120 12.18 -2.30 13.24
CA ALA A 120 12.73 -0.97 13.44
C ALA A 120 11.65 0.06 13.83
N ALA A 121 10.40 -0.12 13.40
CA ALA A 121 9.31 0.85 13.57
C ALA A 121 9.03 1.24 15.03
N ASN A 122 8.97 2.56 15.28
CA ASN A 122 8.69 3.13 16.60
C ASN A 122 7.20 3.38 16.83
N THR A 123 6.36 3.18 15.82
CA THR A 123 4.93 3.45 15.87
C THR A 123 4.12 2.16 15.99
N GLY A 124 2.80 2.28 16.23
CA GLY A 124 1.92 1.11 16.36
C GLY A 124 1.57 0.46 15.02
N TRP A 125 1.57 1.26 13.94
CA TRP A 125 1.14 0.87 12.61
C TRP A 125 2.22 1.22 11.58
N VAL A 126 2.44 0.30 10.66
CA VAL A 126 3.39 0.45 9.56
C VAL A 126 2.62 0.29 8.24
N ILE A 127 2.73 1.28 7.38
CA ILE A 127 2.34 1.15 5.98
C ILE A 127 3.60 0.88 5.15
N GLN A 128 3.66 -0.24 4.44
CA GLN A 128 4.82 -0.58 3.61
C GLN A 128 4.46 -0.50 2.14
N LEU A 129 5.08 0.42 1.40
CA LEU A 129 4.86 0.61 -0.04
C LEU A 129 6.16 0.34 -0.79
N ASP A 130 6.04 -0.15 -2.02
CA ASP A 130 7.19 -0.25 -2.90
C ASP A 130 7.51 1.15 -3.48
N SER A 131 8.75 1.40 -3.91
CA SER A 131 9.19 2.74 -4.33
C SER A 131 8.43 3.31 -5.53
N ASP A 132 7.82 2.44 -6.35
CA ASP A 132 6.99 2.75 -7.52
C ASP A 132 5.48 2.69 -7.24
N GLU A 133 5.08 2.46 -5.99
CA GLU A 133 3.70 2.52 -5.53
C GLU A 133 3.35 3.91 -4.98
N ARG A 134 2.11 4.34 -5.16
CA ARG A 134 1.58 5.58 -4.57
C ARG A 134 0.19 5.33 -4.00
N LEU A 135 -0.16 6.00 -2.91
CA LEU A 135 -1.55 6.03 -2.48
C LEU A 135 -2.31 7.13 -3.23
N THR A 136 -3.57 6.85 -3.58
CA THR A 136 -4.46 7.91 -4.08
C THR A 136 -4.59 9.03 -3.03
N PRO A 137 -4.82 10.30 -3.44
CA PRO A 137 -5.02 11.39 -2.49
C PRO A 137 -6.17 11.14 -1.51
N SER A 138 -7.23 10.47 -1.95
CA SER A 138 -8.32 10.01 -1.08
C SER A 138 -7.83 8.98 -0.07
N ALA A 139 -7.09 7.95 -0.48
CA ALA A 139 -6.51 6.95 0.42
C ALA A 139 -5.66 7.58 1.53
N LYS A 140 -4.76 8.50 1.19
CA LYS A 140 -3.88 9.18 2.16
C LYS A 140 -4.66 9.91 3.25
N ARG A 141 -5.72 10.64 2.87
CA ARG A 141 -6.60 11.35 3.82
C ARG A 141 -7.35 10.42 4.78
N LEU A 142 -7.55 9.16 4.38
CA LEU A 142 -8.29 8.18 5.16
C LEU A 142 -7.43 7.41 6.16
N LEU A 143 -6.09 7.42 6.03
CA LEU A 143 -5.17 6.60 6.84
C LEU A 143 -5.41 6.71 8.35
N SER A 144 -5.49 7.92 8.89
CA SER A 144 -5.75 8.15 10.33
C SER A 144 -7.06 7.55 10.78
N THR A 145 -8.10 7.70 9.95
CA THR A 145 -9.43 7.20 10.30
C THR A 145 -9.49 5.67 10.24
N ILE A 146 -8.84 5.07 9.25
CA ILE A 146 -8.73 3.62 9.10
C ILE A 146 -7.99 3.02 10.30
N ILE A 147 -6.89 3.64 10.72
CA ILE A 147 -6.09 3.20 11.87
C ILE A 147 -6.87 3.31 13.19
N ASP A 148 -7.55 4.44 13.42
CA ASP A 148 -8.36 4.62 14.62
C ASP A 148 -9.51 3.60 14.69
N ASP A 149 -10.11 3.27 13.55
CA ASP A 149 -11.15 2.25 13.47
C ASP A 149 -10.61 0.83 13.69
N ALA A 150 -9.44 0.55 13.12
CA ALA A 150 -8.73 -0.70 13.31
C ALA A 150 -8.41 -0.94 14.80
N ASP A 151 -7.90 0.09 15.48
CA ASP A 151 -7.61 0.03 16.91
C ASP A 151 -8.87 -0.21 17.75
N ARG A 152 -9.98 0.50 17.47
CA ARG A 152 -11.25 0.32 18.20
C ARG A 152 -11.82 -1.09 18.08
N ASN A 153 -11.66 -1.73 16.93
CA ASN A 153 -12.25 -3.03 16.61
C ASN A 153 -11.25 -4.19 16.75
N GLY A 154 -10.01 -3.94 17.17
CA GLY A 154 -8.99 -4.98 17.35
C GLY A 154 -8.44 -5.58 16.05
N TRP A 155 -8.52 -4.86 14.92
CA TRP A 155 -7.93 -5.29 13.66
C TRP A 155 -6.40 -5.12 13.69
N SER A 156 -5.69 -6.10 13.15
CA SER A 156 -4.23 -6.13 13.14
C SER A 156 -3.60 -5.93 11.76
N ALA A 157 -4.37 -6.12 10.70
CA ALA A 157 -3.89 -6.02 9.33
C ALA A 157 -4.99 -5.54 8.38
N ILE A 158 -4.59 -4.69 7.43
CA ILE A 158 -5.49 -4.03 6.50
C ILE A 158 -4.93 -4.20 5.10
N ALA A 159 -5.72 -4.83 4.24
CA ALA A 159 -5.38 -5.02 2.84
C ALA A 159 -6.05 -3.95 1.97
N LEU A 160 -5.33 -3.48 0.96
CA LEU A 160 -5.73 -2.41 0.06
C LEU A 160 -5.75 -2.95 -1.38
N PRO A 161 -6.74 -2.58 -2.21
CA PRO A 161 -6.69 -2.85 -3.64
C PRO A 161 -5.55 -2.08 -4.31
N ARG A 162 -4.78 -2.77 -5.14
CA ARG A 162 -3.72 -2.21 -5.98
C ARG A 162 -4.17 -2.17 -7.44
N ARG A 163 -4.06 -1.00 -8.05
CA ARG A 163 -4.24 -0.74 -9.48
C ARG A 163 -2.89 -0.81 -10.16
N ASN A 164 -2.64 -1.94 -10.81
CA ASN A 164 -1.45 -2.14 -11.64
C ASN A 164 -1.69 -1.45 -12.99
N LEU A 165 -0.97 -0.36 -13.23
CA LEU A 165 -0.98 0.43 -14.45
C LEU A 165 0.27 0.08 -15.27
N VAL A 166 0.12 -0.73 -16.32
CA VAL A 166 1.24 -1.07 -17.22
C VAL A 166 1.28 -0.05 -18.34
N ASP A 167 2.38 0.72 -18.43
CA ASP A 167 2.53 1.83 -19.38
C ASP A 167 1.33 2.81 -19.34
N GLY A 168 0.79 3.05 -18.14
CA GLY A 168 -0.36 3.93 -17.89
C GLY A 168 -1.73 3.28 -18.08
N VAL A 169 -1.80 2.02 -18.53
CA VAL A 169 -3.06 1.31 -18.79
C VAL A 169 -3.39 0.36 -17.64
N LEU A 170 -4.64 0.41 -17.14
CA LEU A 170 -5.09 -0.48 -16.07
C LEU A 170 -5.12 -1.93 -16.56
N SER A 171 -4.43 -2.80 -15.82
CA SER A 171 -4.37 -4.23 -16.13
C SER A 171 -5.51 -5.05 -15.53
N ALA A 172 -5.78 -6.21 -16.14
CA ALA A 172 -6.80 -7.17 -15.75
C ALA A 172 -6.50 -7.91 -14.44
N LEU A 173 -5.33 -7.67 -13.83
CA LEU A 173 -5.01 -8.17 -12.50
C LEU A 173 -5.76 -7.42 -11.38
N TYR A 174 -6.55 -6.39 -11.71
CA TYR A 174 -7.35 -5.67 -10.73
C TYR A 174 -8.66 -6.40 -10.35
N PRO A 175 -9.06 -6.41 -9.05
CA PRO A 175 -8.33 -5.87 -7.91
C PRO A 175 -7.22 -6.82 -7.43
N ASP A 176 -6.00 -6.29 -7.34
CA ASP A 176 -4.85 -6.97 -6.74
C ASP A 176 -4.78 -6.59 -5.25
N ILE A 177 -5.25 -7.47 -4.36
CA ILE A 177 -5.37 -7.16 -2.93
C ILE A 177 -4.03 -7.34 -2.21
N GLN A 178 -3.51 -6.25 -1.64
CA GLN A 178 -2.18 -6.20 -1.00
C GLN A 178 -2.26 -5.84 0.49
N TYR A 179 -1.63 -6.63 1.35
CA TYR A 179 -1.53 -6.36 2.78
C TYR A 179 -0.42 -5.36 3.07
N ARG A 180 -0.80 -4.09 3.18
CA ARG A 180 0.17 -2.97 3.16
C ARG A 180 0.14 -2.14 4.43
N LEU A 181 -0.96 -2.14 5.19
CA LEU A 181 -1.08 -1.42 6.45
C LEU A 181 -1.28 -2.41 7.61
N LEU A 182 -0.26 -2.57 8.45
CA LEU A 182 -0.17 -3.63 9.44
C LEU A 182 0.23 -3.08 10.81
N LYS A 183 -0.19 -3.74 11.89
CA LYS A 183 0.43 -3.54 13.20
C LYS A 183 1.91 -3.93 13.13
N LYS A 184 2.77 -3.23 13.89
CA LYS A 184 4.22 -3.43 13.87
C LYS A 184 4.67 -4.86 14.24
N ASN A 185 3.87 -5.60 14.99
CA ASN A 185 4.16 -6.97 15.42
C ASN A 185 3.63 -8.05 14.44
N ILE A 186 3.24 -7.65 13.23
CA ILE A 186 2.87 -8.56 12.15
C ILE A 186 4.06 -8.76 11.24
N HIS A 187 4.58 -9.98 11.20
CA HIS A 187 5.72 -10.33 10.36
C HIS A 187 5.26 -11.00 9.07
N PHE A 188 5.94 -10.66 7.98
CA PHE A 188 5.77 -11.29 6.68
C PHE A 188 6.45 -12.64 6.63
N THR A 189 5.88 -13.53 5.84
CA THR A 189 6.38 -14.87 5.52
C THR A 189 6.50 -15.03 3.99
N ARG A 190 7.24 -16.04 3.55
CA ARG A 190 7.61 -16.33 2.14
C ARG A 190 8.65 -15.35 1.59
N SER A 191 9.64 -15.88 0.87
CA SER A 191 10.74 -15.08 0.34
C SER A 191 10.32 -14.17 -0.83
N VAL A 192 9.29 -14.58 -1.58
CA VAL A 192 8.64 -13.82 -2.68
C VAL A 192 7.14 -13.97 -2.53
N HIS A 193 6.36 -12.98 -3.01
CA HIS A 193 4.91 -12.91 -2.81
C HIS A 193 4.57 -13.00 -1.32
N GLU A 194 5.32 -12.23 -0.56
CA GLU A 194 5.30 -12.22 0.88
C GLU A 194 3.90 -11.91 1.42
N TYR A 195 3.56 -12.57 2.53
CA TYR A 195 2.24 -12.47 3.12
C TYR A 195 2.35 -12.37 4.64
N PRO A 196 1.60 -11.49 5.31
CA PRO A 196 1.64 -11.37 6.77
C PRO A 196 1.18 -12.65 7.46
N ASP A 197 1.87 -13.04 8.53
CA ASP A 197 1.39 -14.07 9.44
C ASP A 197 0.29 -13.51 10.36
N LEU A 198 -0.93 -13.90 10.03
CA LEU A 198 -2.17 -13.50 10.70
C LEU A 198 -2.74 -14.60 11.58
N ALA A 199 -1.98 -15.64 11.94
CA ALA A 199 -2.46 -16.71 12.81
C ALA A 199 -3.07 -16.13 14.11
N GLY A 200 -4.37 -16.36 14.31
CA GLY A 200 -5.12 -15.86 15.48
C GLY A 200 -5.39 -14.36 15.49
N LYS A 201 -5.15 -13.64 14.40
CA LYS A 201 -5.29 -12.17 14.30
C LYS A 201 -6.35 -11.80 13.28
N SER A 202 -7.05 -10.70 13.55
CA SER A 202 -8.12 -10.21 12.69
C SER A 202 -7.58 -9.28 11.60
N SER A 203 -8.07 -9.44 10.37
CA SER A 203 -7.75 -8.54 9.25
C SER A 203 -8.98 -8.16 8.42
N PHE A 204 -8.86 -7.08 7.65
CA PHE A 204 -9.89 -6.72 6.67
C PHE A 204 -9.34 -6.08 5.39
N VAL A 205 -10.16 -6.11 4.33
CA VAL A 205 -9.91 -5.39 3.08
C VAL A 205 -10.64 -4.05 3.09
N PHE A 206 -9.93 -2.96 2.86
CA PHE A 206 -10.49 -1.61 2.76
C PHE A 206 -10.50 -1.14 1.31
N LEU A 207 -11.63 -1.35 0.61
CA LEU A 207 -11.76 -1.09 -0.82
C LEU A 207 -11.70 0.40 -1.21
N SER A 208 -11.83 1.29 -0.23
CA SER A 208 -11.95 2.73 -0.44
C SER A 208 -10.61 3.45 -0.52
N ALA A 209 -9.51 2.76 -0.24
CA ALA A 209 -8.17 3.28 -0.37
C ALA A 209 -7.37 2.43 -1.36
N GLU A 210 -7.07 3.00 -2.53
CA GLU A 210 -6.33 2.30 -3.57
C GLU A 210 -4.85 2.66 -3.57
N ILE A 211 -4.02 1.67 -3.88
CA ILE A 211 -2.62 1.81 -4.25
C ILE A 211 -2.54 1.87 -5.77
N LEU A 212 -1.84 2.87 -6.30
CA LEU A 212 -1.46 2.98 -7.70
C LEU A 212 -0.07 2.40 -7.86
N HIS A 213 0.13 1.51 -8.84
CA HIS A 213 1.42 0.88 -9.13
C HIS A 213 1.71 1.04 -10.61
N ASN A 214 2.65 1.93 -10.92
CA ASN A 214 3.05 2.23 -12.29
C ASN A 214 4.17 1.28 -12.71
N ILE A 215 3.87 0.41 -13.66
CA ILE A 215 4.78 -0.62 -14.12
C ILE A 215 5.22 -0.27 -15.54
N ASP A 216 6.53 -0.14 -15.73
CA ASP A 216 7.14 -0.12 -17.05
C ASP A 216 7.02 -1.52 -17.68
N GLY A 217 6.24 -1.62 -18.76
CA GLY A 217 5.94 -2.90 -19.42
C GLY A 217 7.20 -3.63 -19.90
N SER A 218 8.28 -2.90 -20.21
CA SER A 218 9.56 -3.48 -20.61
C SER A 218 10.26 -4.24 -19.47
N ARG A 219 9.91 -3.95 -18.22
CA ARG A 219 10.50 -4.56 -17.01
C ARG A 219 9.76 -5.79 -16.53
N LEU A 220 8.57 -6.09 -17.05
CA LEU A 220 7.75 -7.24 -16.61
C LEU A 220 8.51 -8.56 -16.74
N SER A 221 9.08 -8.83 -17.92
CA SER A 221 9.83 -10.07 -18.16
C SER A 221 11.05 -10.20 -17.24
N ARG A 222 11.73 -9.07 -16.94
CA ARG A 222 12.88 -9.05 -16.02
C ARG A 222 12.45 -9.35 -14.59
N ARG A 223 11.33 -8.76 -14.15
CA ARG A 223 10.75 -9.00 -12.82
C ARG A 223 10.37 -10.47 -12.62
N GLU A 224 9.73 -11.09 -13.60
CA GLU A 224 9.40 -12.53 -13.55
C GLU A 224 10.65 -13.39 -13.42
N ALA A 225 11.68 -13.12 -14.22
CA ALA A 225 12.93 -13.87 -14.18
C ALA A 225 13.64 -13.75 -12.82
N ILE A 226 13.62 -12.56 -12.21
CA ILE A 226 14.16 -12.35 -10.85
C ILE A 226 13.39 -13.21 -9.84
N TYR A 227 12.06 -13.16 -9.86
CA TYR A 227 11.25 -13.92 -8.91
C TYR A 227 11.42 -15.43 -9.06
N GLU A 228 11.42 -15.92 -10.30
CA GLU A 228 11.66 -17.35 -10.60
C GLU A 228 13.06 -17.79 -10.14
N GLY A 229 14.07 -16.92 -10.27
CA GLY A 229 15.43 -17.17 -9.81
C GLY A 229 15.57 -17.22 -8.28
N ILE A 230 14.70 -16.55 -7.53
CA ILE A 230 14.68 -16.59 -6.06
C ILE A 230 14.00 -17.88 -5.57
N GLN A 231 12.83 -18.20 -6.12
CA GLN A 231 12.04 -19.35 -5.71
C GLN A 231 11.32 -19.93 -6.93
N LEU A 232 11.50 -21.23 -7.18
CA LEU A 232 10.84 -21.94 -8.28
C LEU A 232 9.31 -21.76 -8.21
N GLY A 233 8.71 -21.35 -9.32
CA GLY A 233 7.29 -21.05 -9.45
C GLY A 233 6.86 -19.67 -8.97
N ALA A 234 7.78 -18.85 -8.43
CA ALA A 234 7.45 -17.49 -8.00
C ALA A 234 7.34 -16.48 -9.16
N GLY A 235 7.74 -16.83 -10.39
CA GLY A 235 7.49 -15.96 -11.55
C GLY A 235 6.00 -15.72 -11.83
N ARG A 236 5.13 -16.65 -11.44
CA ARG A 236 3.66 -16.64 -11.66
C ARG A 236 3.24 -16.13 -13.05
N PRO A 237 3.53 -16.86 -14.14
CA PRO A 237 3.27 -16.42 -15.52
C PRO A 237 1.81 -16.01 -15.81
N ARG A 238 0.84 -16.58 -15.07
CA ARG A 238 -0.57 -16.18 -15.16
C ARG A 238 -0.78 -14.74 -14.72
N ASP A 239 -0.16 -14.33 -13.62
CA ASP A 239 -0.27 -12.97 -13.08
C ASP A 239 0.34 -11.97 -14.07
N THR A 240 1.46 -12.32 -14.70
CA THR A 240 2.05 -11.54 -15.80
C THR A 240 1.11 -11.40 -16.99
N THR A 241 0.46 -12.49 -17.38
CA THR A 241 -0.50 -12.47 -18.49
C THR A 241 -1.64 -11.48 -18.18
N LEU A 242 -2.14 -11.48 -16.94
CA LEU A 242 -3.13 -10.51 -16.48
C LEU A 242 -2.59 -9.09 -16.42
N LEU A 243 -1.32 -8.89 -16.02
CA LEU A 243 -0.66 -7.58 -16.05
C LEU A 243 -0.59 -7.01 -17.47
N ARG A 244 -0.30 -7.85 -18.47
CA ARG A 244 -0.24 -7.45 -19.89
C ARG A 244 -1.61 -7.27 -20.54
N THR A 245 -2.67 -7.77 -19.92
CA THR A 245 -4.02 -7.68 -20.45
C THR A 245 -4.68 -6.40 -19.92
N THR A 246 -5.17 -5.53 -20.79
CA THR A 246 -5.94 -4.36 -20.39
C THR A 246 -7.24 -4.78 -19.72
N LEU A 247 -7.57 -4.18 -18.58
CA LEU A 247 -8.90 -4.30 -18.02
C LEU A 247 -9.84 -3.36 -18.77
N GLU A 248 -10.74 -3.92 -19.56
CA GLU A 248 -11.85 -3.18 -20.14
C GLU A 248 -12.88 -2.91 -19.03
N VAL A 249 -12.92 -1.67 -18.55
CA VAL A 249 -13.93 -1.24 -17.58
C VAL A 249 -14.99 -0.46 -18.34
N ASP A 250 -16.12 -1.12 -18.65
CA ASP A 250 -17.33 -0.50 -19.23
C ASP A 250 -18.06 0.34 -18.16
N VAL A 251 -17.34 1.26 -17.54
CA VAL A 251 -17.90 2.21 -16.57
C VAL A 251 -17.58 3.60 -17.09
N LYS A 252 -18.61 4.25 -17.66
CA LYS A 252 -18.63 5.71 -17.70
C LYS A 252 -18.53 6.20 -16.27
N LEU A 253 -17.32 6.59 -15.85
CA LEU A 253 -17.15 7.37 -14.64
C LEU A 253 -17.99 8.64 -14.83
N PRO A 254 -18.86 9.02 -13.88
CA PRO A 254 -19.60 10.26 -14.00
C PRO A 254 -18.57 11.39 -14.10
N GLU A 255 -18.65 12.16 -15.19
CA GLU A 255 -17.92 13.42 -15.30
C GLU A 255 -18.31 14.29 -14.09
N ILE A 256 -17.29 14.72 -13.34
CA ILE A 256 -17.49 15.70 -12.29
C ILE A 256 -17.63 17.03 -13.01
N ASP A 257 -18.87 17.37 -13.36
CA ASP A 257 -19.22 18.73 -13.76
C ASP A 257 -19.46 19.56 -12.50
N ASP A 258 -18.84 20.74 -12.45
CA ASP A 258 -18.84 21.64 -11.30
C ASP A 258 -20.23 22.25 -11.11
N GLY A 259 -21.12 21.48 -10.48
CA GLY A 259 -22.43 21.92 -10.05
C GLY A 259 -23.58 21.23 -10.78
N HIS A 260 -24.45 20.62 -9.97
CA HIS A 260 -25.76 20.02 -10.32
C HIS A 260 -25.77 18.52 -10.66
N PHE A 261 -25.99 17.71 -9.62
CA PHE A 261 -26.38 16.31 -9.74
C PHE A 261 -27.89 16.21 -10.05
N CYS A 262 -28.25 15.74 -11.25
CA CYS A 262 -29.62 15.33 -11.58
C CYS A 262 -29.62 13.82 -11.89
N LEU A 263 -30.24 13.03 -11.02
CA LEU A 263 -30.42 11.59 -11.24
C LEU A 263 -31.66 11.37 -12.10
N SER A 264 -31.48 10.88 -13.32
CA SER A 264 -32.56 10.15 -14.01
C SER A 264 -32.02 8.78 -14.43
N ASN A 265 -32.42 7.75 -13.68
CA ASN A 265 -32.28 6.36 -14.08
C ASN A 265 -33.59 5.96 -14.78
N SER A 266 -33.51 5.58 -16.06
CA SER A 266 -34.51 4.71 -16.68
C SER A 266 -33.80 3.45 -17.18
N MET A 267 -33.91 2.36 -16.43
CA MET A 267 -33.63 1.03 -16.97
C MET A 267 -34.79 0.61 -17.87
N LYS A 268 -34.51 0.33 -19.14
CA LYS A 268 -35.33 -0.58 -19.93
C LYS A 268 -34.43 -1.72 -20.40
N ALA A 269 -34.85 -2.94 -20.05
CA ALA A 269 -34.28 -4.17 -20.57
C ALA A 269 -34.95 -4.52 -21.90
N HIS A 270 -34.14 -4.92 -22.88
CA HIS A 270 -34.53 -5.82 -23.96
C HIS A 270 -33.46 -6.90 -24.07
#